data_AF-A0A0C9XP76-F1
#
_entry.id   AF-A0A0C9XP76-F1
#
_cell.length_a   1.000
_cell.length_b   1.000
_cell.length_c   1.000
_cell.angle_alpha   90.00
_cell.angle_beta   90.00
_cell.angle_gamma   90.00
#
_symmetry.space_group_name_H-M   'P 1'
#
loop_
_entity.id
_entity.type
_entity.pdbx_description
1 polymer ?
#
loop_
_entity_poly.entity_id
_entity_poly.type
_entity_poly.pdbx_seq_one_letter_code
_entity_poly.pdbx_strand_id
1 'polypeptide(L)'
;MQEALISETLILFVVATTGSGAEPHAMTCLWNLLLRSHLPHDLFEDLDFSVFGLGDSAYERFCWPAKKLSKKLLSLGAHEICPRGEGDDQHRLGLDGALEPWIEILLETLFHSYPLDPDVGKLRPPSKPLPRVITTDMASAPETLEPYGADPNYFDVTVRCNRRITAEDWFQDVRHFEFVSDRHIEYNPGDVAIIHPIATSVEVGSFLLLMGWANLADVPFSILHSMLDQTLPDRIPCVTTLRVLFTHHLDFNAVPLRSFFQILQYFTTDDTERERLDEFLSLEGVDEFYEYCQLVKCTICEVLSEFRSARIPRDYIFDVFPPLRPRHFSIANSTKVLSPPQNPPLCRNCEIPHETQDAQERHLHAPYVANLRP
;
A
#
# COMPACT_ATOMS: atom_id res chain seq x y z
N MET A 1 18.96 -9.34 -14.57
CA MET A 1 18.52 -7.92 -14.63
C MET A 1 19.28 -7.16 -15.70
N GLN A 2 20.63 -7.18 -15.73
CA GLN A 2 21.42 -6.43 -16.74
C GLN A 2 21.27 -6.96 -18.18
N GLU A 3 21.24 -8.29 -18.39
CA GLU A 3 21.00 -8.86 -19.74
C GLU A 3 19.55 -8.70 -20.19
N ALA A 4 18.60 -8.78 -19.25
CA ALA A 4 17.17 -8.68 -19.55
C ALA A 4 16.77 -7.31 -20.11
N LEU A 5 17.28 -6.21 -19.55
CA LEU A 5 16.90 -4.86 -19.98
C LEU A 5 17.28 -4.56 -21.45
N ILE A 6 18.40 -5.10 -21.91
CA ILE A 6 18.93 -4.85 -23.27
C ILE A 6 18.14 -5.66 -24.31
N SER A 7 17.53 -6.79 -23.90
CA SER A 7 16.74 -7.63 -24.80
C SER A 7 15.27 -7.24 -24.91
N GLU A 8 14.77 -6.34 -24.06
CA GLU A 8 13.38 -5.88 -24.15
C GLU A 8 13.21 -4.85 -25.25
N THR A 9 12.12 -4.97 -26.01
CA THR A 9 11.78 -4.02 -27.08
C THR A 9 10.95 -2.84 -26.58
N LEU A 10 10.24 -3.00 -25.46
CA LEU A 10 9.38 -1.98 -24.88
C LEU A 10 9.45 -2.01 -23.36
N ILE A 11 9.73 -0.87 -22.73
CA ILE A 11 9.70 -0.74 -21.27
C ILE A 11 8.94 0.51 -20.83
N LEU A 12 7.98 0.31 -19.93
CA LEU A 12 7.27 1.38 -19.25
C LEU A 12 7.83 1.55 -17.83
N PHE A 13 8.28 2.75 -17.50
CA PHE A 13 8.84 3.06 -16.19
C PHE A 13 7.84 3.89 -15.37
N VAL A 14 7.46 3.42 -14.19
CA VAL A 14 6.72 4.23 -13.20
C VAL A 14 7.66 4.48 -12.01
N VAL A 15 8.05 5.74 -11.80
CA VAL A 15 9.16 6.08 -10.90
C VAL A 15 8.75 7.16 -9.90
N ALA A 16 8.78 6.81 -8.61
CA ALA A 16 8.59 7.76 -7.53
C ALA A 16 9.82 8.61 -7.25
N THR A 17 9.59 9.79 -6.69
CA THR A 17 10.63 10.65 -6.13
C THR A 17 10.69 10.47 -4.61
N THR A 18 11.89 10.27 -4.04
CA THR A 18 12.06 10.08 -2.60
C THR A 18 13.00 11.12 -2.00
N GLY A 19 12.77 11.48 -0.73
CA GLY A 19 13.61 12.43 0.01
C GLY A 19 13.86 13.74 -0.75
N SER A 20 15.11 14.17 -0.83
CA SER A 20 15.52 15.39 -1.53
C SER A 20 15.73 15.19 -3.04
N GLY A 21 14.77 14.54 -3.71
CA GLY A 21 14.80 14.29 -5.14
C GLY A 21 15.70 13.12 -5.57
N ALA A 22 15.83 12.10 -4.72
CA ALA A 22 16.55 10.86 -5.01
C ALA A 22 15.62 9.81 -5.60
N GLU A 23 16.17 8.86 -6.35
CA GLU A 23 15.45 7.68 -6.81
C GLU A 23 15.06 6.76 -5.63
N PRO A 24 14.00 5.94 -5.77
CA PRO A 24 13.66 4.95 -4.76
C PRO A 24 14.78 3.92 -4.62
N HIS A 25 14.99 3.40 -3.41
CA HIS A 25 16.04 2.39 -3.15
C HIS A 25 15.97 1.17 -4.08
N ALA A 26 14.75 0.74 -4.44
CA ALA A 26 14.52 -0.34 -5.39
C ALA A 26 15.11 -0.07 -6.79
N MET A 27 15.23 1.21 -7.19
CA MET A 27 15.77 1.65 -8.48
C MET A 27 17.30 1.85 -8.45
N THR A 28 17.93 1.97 -7.26
CA THR A 28 19.35 2.33 -7.13
C THR A 28 20.29 1.41 -7.93
N CYS A 29 20.01 0.10 -8.00
CA CYS A 29 20.82 -0.82 -8.81
C CYS A 29 20.76 -0.46 -10.30
N LEU A 30 19.56 -0.32 -10.86
CA LEU A 30 19.35 0.10 -12.26
C LEU A 30 19.97 1.48 -12.52
N TRP A 31 19.78 2.41 -11.59
CA TRP A 31 20.30 3.77 -11.70
C TRP A 31 21.83 3.81 -11.82
N ASN A 32 22.52 3.08 -10.95
CA ASN A 32 23.97 2.95 -10.99
C ASN A 32 24.47 2.26 -12.27
N LEU A 33 23.71 1.32 -12.83
CA LEU A 33 24.04 0.70 -14.11
C LEU A 33 23.97 1.73 -15.24
N LEU A 34 22.88 2.48 -15.33
CA LEU A 34 22.67 3.49 -16.38
C LEU A 34 23.68 4.63 -16.31
N LEU A 35 24.20 4.98 -15.13
CA LEU A 35 25.15 6.08 -14.96
C LEU A 35 26.61 5.72 -15.30
N ARG A 36 26.90 4.49 -15.73
CA ARG A 36 28.26 4.09 -16.13
C ARG A 36 28.75 4.91 -17.33
N SER A 37 29.98 5.41 -17.25
CA SER A 37 30.58 6.29 -18.25
C SER A 37 30.98 5.60 -19.56
N HIS A 38 31.11 4.27 -19.55
CA HIS A 38 31.55 3.45 -20.69
C HIS A 38 30.39 2.87 -21.50
N LEU A 39 29.15 3.27 -21.22
CA LEU A 39 28.00 2.77 -21.97
C LEU A 39 28.01 3.37 -23.38
N PRO A 40 27.82 2.54 -24.43
CA PRO A 40 27.61 3.01 -25.80
C PRO A 40 26.39 3.93 -25.90
N HIS A 41 26.42 4.88 -26.84
CA HIS A 41 25.33 5.83 -27.08
C HIS A 41 24.13 5.23 -27.82
N ASP A 42 24.31 4.04 -28.38
CA ASP A 42 23.38 3.23 -29.15
C ASP A 42 22.95 1.97 -28.38
N LEU A 43 23.30 1.87 -27.09
CA LEU A 43 23.02 0.69 -26.26
C LEU A 43 21.55 0.26 -26.26
N PHE A 44 20.63 1.21 -26.43
CA PHE A 44 19.20 1.00 -26.41
C PHE A 44 18.54 1.45 -27.72
N GLU A 45 19.23 1.36 -28.86
CA GLU A 45 18.68 1.82 -30.16
C GLU A 45 17.36 1.13 -30.56
N ASP A 46 17.15 -0.12 -30.11
CA ASP A 46 15.94 -0.91 -30.37
C ASP A 46 14.91 -0.87 -29.22
N LEU A 47 15.13 -0.03 -28.19
CA LEU A 47 14.25 0.07 -27.03
C LEU A 47 13.25 1.22 -27.18
N ASP A 48 11.98 0.89 -27.31
CA ASP A 48 10.89 1.82 -27.06
C ASP A 48 10.67 1.98 -25.54
N PHE A 49 10.40 3.21 -25.08
CA PHE A 49 10.08 3.43 -23.69
C PHE A 49 9.09 4.56 -23.45
N SER A 50 8.48 4.56 -22.26
CA SER A 50 7.83 5.73 -21.69
C SER A 50 8.05 5.77 -20.18
N VAL A 51 7.95 6.97 -19.60
CA VAL A 51 8.18 7.19 -18.16
C VAL A 51 7.00 7.95 -17.57
N PHE A 52 6.47 7.47 -16.46
CA PHE A 52 5.56 8.20 -15.59
C PHE A 52 6.25 8.49 -14.25
N GLY A 53 6.37 9.78 -13.91
CA GLY A 53 6.91 10.21 -12.62
C GLY A 53 5.81 10.31 -11.57
N LEU A 54 6.08 9.79 -10.37
CA LEU A 54 5.27 10.07 -9.18
C LEU A 54 6.03 11.11 -8.35
N GLY A 55 5.43 12.27 -8.14
CA GLY A 55 6.06 13.37 -7.43
C GLY A 55 5.05 14.24 -6.70
N ASP A 56 5.59 15.28 -6.10
CA ASP A 56 4.86 16.29 -5.33
C ASP A 56 5.50 17.65 -5.65
N SER A 57 4.70 18.57 -6.20
CA SER A 57 5.18 19.89 -6.63
C SER A 57 5.48 20.86 -5.49
N ALA A 58 5.13 20.53 -4.24
CA ALA A 58 5.58 21.24 -3.05
C ALA A 58 7.08 21.04 -2.79
N TYR A 59 7.71 20.02 -3.40
CA TYR A 59 9.14 19.79 -3.33
C TYR A 59 9.85 20.37 -4.56
N GLU A 60 10.99 21.02 -4.33
CA GLU A 60 11.81 21.65 -5.39
C GLU A 60 12.16 20.69 -6.54
N ARG A 61 12.40 19.41 -6.21
CA ARG A 61 12.78 18.36 -7.18
C ARG A 61 11.59 17.51 -7.59
N PHE A 62 10.54 18.16 -8.08
CA PHE A 62 9.33 17.51 -8.60
C PHE A 62 9.62 16.53 -9.76
N CYS A 63 9.19 15.26 -9.60
CA CYS A 63 9.37 14.17 -10.58
C CYS A 63 10.82 13.97 -11.07
N TRP A 64 11.81 14.29 -10.23
CA TRP A 64 13.20 14.45 -10.68
C TRP A 64 13.87 13.15 -11.17
N PRO A 65 13.71 11.98 -10.51
CA PRO A 65 14.26 10.73 -11.02
C PRO A 65 13.67 10.36 -12.39
N ALA A 66 12.37 10.55 -12.60
CA ALA A 66 11.72 10.30 -13.89
C ALA A 66 12.27 11.21 -15.00
N LYS A 67 12.46 12.51 -14.73
CA LYS A 67 13.10 13.47 -15.64
C LYS A 67 14.51 13.05 -16.03
N LYS A 68 15.32 12.64 -15.04
CA LYS A 68 16.69 12.20 -15.28
C LYS A 68 16.73 10.88 -16.04
N LEU A 69 15.84 9.94 -15.73
CA LEU A 69 15.75 8.64 -16.40
C LEU A 69 15.39 8.79 -17.88
N SER A 70 14.33 9.52 -18.20
CA SER A 70 13.92 9.81 -19.59
C SER A 70 15.08 10.44 -20.38
N LYS A 71 15.74 11.47 -19.83
CA LYS A 71 16.92 12.09 -20.47
C LYS A 71 18.08 11.10 -20.66
N LYS A 72 18.31 10.19 -19.70
CA LYS A 72 19.41 9.23 -19.78
C LYS A 72 19.15 8.15 -20.82
N LEU A 73 17.92 7.62 -20.90
CA LEU A 73 17.51 6.64 -21.91
C LEU A 73 17.64 7.21 -23.33
N LEU A 74 17.16 8.43 -23.55
CA LEU A 74 17.34 9.15 -24.83
C LEU A 74 18.83 9.29 -25.21
N SER A 75 19.71 9.58 -24.24
CA SER A 75 21.15 9.71 -24.51
C SER A 75 21.88 8.40 -24.83
N LEU A 76 21.21 7.27 -24.63
CA LEU A 76 21.68 5.90 -24.89
C LEU A 76 20.97 5.28 -26.10
N GLY A 77 20.22 6.06 -26.88
CA GLY A 77 19.63 5.64 -28.16
C GLY A 77 18.17 5.18 -28.08
N ALA A 78 17.59 5.10 -26.87
CA ALA A 78 16.21 4.67 -26.71
C ALA A 78 15.20 5.64 -27.31
N HIS A 79 14.07 5.11 -27.77
CA HIS A 79 13.01 5.86 -28.43
C HIS A 79 11.82 6.09 -27.48
N GLU A 80 11.49 7.36 -27.18
CA GLU A 80 10.38 7.71 -26.30
C GLU A 80 9.05 7.68 -27.09
N ILE A 81 8.21 6.68 -26.85
CA ILE A 81 6.95 6.48 -27.59
C ILE A 81 5.80 7.33 -27.07
N CYS A 82 5.85 7.74 -25.81
CA CYS A 82 4.85 8.60 -25.19
C CYS A 82 5.58 9.61 -24.30
N PRO A 83 5.27 10.92 -24.43
CA PRO A 83 5.86 11.94 -23.58
C PRO A 83 5.76 11.54 -22.11
N ARG A 84 6.83 11.81 -21.36
CA ARG A 84 6.87 11.55 -19.92
C ARG A 84 5.68 12.21 -19.21
N GLY A 85 4.93 11.42 -18.44
CA GLY A 85 3.93 11.93 -17.51
C GLY A 85 4.55 12.36 -16.18
N GLU A 86 4.00 13.39 -15.55
CA GLU A 86 4.45 13.92 -14.26
C GLU A 86 3.26 14.01 -13.31
N GLY A 87 3.01 12.94 -12.56
CA GLY A 87 1.99 12.89 -11.51
C GLY A 87 2.36 13.77 -10.32
N ASP A 88 1.40 14.58 -9.88
CA ASP A 88 1.55 15.52 -8.78
C ASP A 88 0.57 15.22 -7.65
N ASP A 89 1.09 14.84 -6.49
CA ASP A 89 0.29 14.58 -5.28
C ASP A 89 -0.43 15.85 -4.78
N GLN A 90 0.05 17.05 -5.14
CA GLN A 90 -0.59 18.33 -4.80
C GLN A 90 -1.71 18.72 -5.77
N HIS A 91 -1.84 18.02 -6.90
CA HIS A 91 -2.91 18.29 -7.84
C HIS A 91 -4.27 17.91 -7.25
N ARG A 92 -5.35 18.58 -7.67
CA ARG A 92 -6.70 18.35 -7.13
C ARG A 92 -7.19 16.90 -7.34
N LEU A 93 -6.79 16.29 -8.46
CA LEU A 93 -7.00 14.87 -8.77
C LEU A 93 -5.87 13.97 -8.25
N GLY A 94 -4.95 14.51 -7.46
CA GLY A 94 -3.67 13.89 -7.15
C GLY A 94 -2.94 13.42 -8.42
N LEU A 95 -2.33 12.25 -8.32
CA LEU A 95 -1.60 11.59 -9.41
C LEU A 95 -2.49 11.32 -10.65
N ASP A 96 -3.78 11.05 -10.45
CA ASP A 96 -4.70 10.69 -11.53
C ASP A 96 -4.85 11.82 -12.56
N GLY A 97 -4.70 13.08 -12.13
CA GLY A 97 -4.79 14.25 -13.02
C GLY A 97 -3.77 14.25 -14.17
N ALA A 98 -2.62 13.62 -13.98
CA ALA A 98 -1.63 13.42 -15.05
C ALA A 98 -1.60 11.97 -15.56
N LEU A 99 -1.99 11.01 -14.72
CA LEU A 99 -1.96 9.59 -15.07
C LEU A 99 -3.02 9.23 -16.11
N GLU A 100 -4.27 9.68 -15.95
CA GLU A 100 -5.35 9.36 -16.88
C GLU A 100 -5.02 9.84 -18.31
N PRO A 101 -4.65 11.11 -18.56
CA PRO A 101 -4.26 11.56 -19.91
C PRO A 101 -3.01 10.85 -20.45
N TRP A 102 -2.05 10.52 -19.58
CA TRP A 102 -0.85 9.80 -19.99
C TRP A 102 -1.18 8.37 -20.44
N ILE A 103 -2.07 7.67 -19.73
CA ILE A 103 -2.57 6.34 -20.13
C ILE A 103 -3.28 6.41 -21.48
N GLU A 104 -4.14 7.42 -21.71
CA GLU A 104 -4.84 7.59 -22.99
C GLU A 104 -3.86 7.71 -24.16
N ILE A 105 -2.90 8.63 -24.07
CA ILE A 105 -1.87 8.86 -25.11
C ILE A 105 -1.03 7.60 -25.29
N LEU A 106 -0.61 6.95 -24.19
CA LEU A 106 0.20 5.74 -24.25
C LEU A 106 -0.56 4.62 -24.97
N LEU A 107 -1.82 4.37 -24.62
CA LEU A 107 -2.63 3.33 -25.24
C LEU A 107 -2.86 3.62 -26.74
N GLU A 108 -3.13 4.86 -27.12
CA GLU A 108 -3.24 5.25 -28.53
C GLU A 108 -1.96 4.92 -29.31
N THR A 109 -0.79 5.29 -28.79
CA THR A 109 0.49 4.97 -29.43
C THR A 109 0.75 3.47 -29.48
N LEU A 110 0.44 2.74 -28.40
CA LEU A 110 0.63 1.29 -28.35
C LEU A 110 -0.29 0.57 -29.34
N PHE A 111 -1.56 0.97 -29.46
CA PHE A 111 -2.46 0.38 -30.44
C PHE A 111 -2.03 0.66 -31.90
N HIS A 112 -1.37 1.79 -32.14
CA HIS A 112 -0.82 2.11 -33.46
C HIS A 112 0.44 1.29 -33.78
N SER A 113 1.35 1.19 -32.81
CA SER A 113 2.69 0.59 -32.99
C SER A 113 2.67 -0.94 -32.84
N TYR A 114 1.76 -1.45 -32.01
CA TYR A 114 1.59 -2.86 -31.65
C TYR A 114 0.11 -3.27 -31.83
N PRO A 115 -0.39 -3.36 -33.07
CA PRO A 115 -1.80 -3.68 -33.32
C PRO A 115 -2.13 -5.08 -32.80
N LEU A 116 -3.22 -5.18 -32.04
CA LEU A 116 -3.75 -6.46 -31.58
C LEU A 116 -4.21 -7.32 -32.76
N ASP A 117 -4.06 -8.63 -32.63
CA ASP A 117 -4.63 -9.60 -33.57
C ASP A 117 -6.15 -9.38 -33.67
N PRO A 118 -6.76 -9.32 -34.87
CA PRO A 118 -8.21 -9.16 -35.03
C PRO A 118 -9.08 -10.15 -34.23
N ASP A 119 -8.56 -11.32 -33.89
CA ASP A 119 -9.26 -12.33 -33.07
C ASP A 119 -9.17 -12.05 -31.55
N VAL A 120 -8.20 -11.23 -31.12
CA VAL A 120 -8.11 -10.74 -29.74
C VAL A 120 -8.99 -9.49 -29.65
N GLY A 121 -10.28 -9.72 -29.37
CA GLY A 121 -11.23 -8.64 -29.18
C GLY A 121 -10.70 -7.62 -28.18
N LYS A 122 -10.63 -6.34 -28.58
CA LYS A 122 -10.33 -5.24 -27.65
C LYS A 122 -11.26 -5.37 -26.45
N LEU A 123 -10.71 -5.52 -25.25
CA LEU A 123 -11.48 -5.31 -24.02
C LEU A 123 -12.11 -3.92 -24.15
N ARG A 124 -13.44 -3.86 -24.23
CA ARG A 124 -14.15 -2.59 -24.34
C ARG A 124 -14.16 -1.95 -22.95
N PRO A 125 -13.51 -0.79 -22.75
CA PRO A 125 -13.68 -0.05 -21.51
C PRO A 125 -15.14 0.44 -21.42
N PRO A 126 -15.76 0.44 -20.23
CA PRO A 126 -15.25 -0.10 -18.97
C PRO A 126 -15.48 -1.62 -18.87
N SER A 127 -14.40 -2.41 -18.80
CA SER A 127 -14.48 -3.85 -18.49
C SER A 127 -14.09 -4.07 -17.04
N LYS A 128 -14.86 -4.90 -16.31
CA LYS A 128 -14.52 -5.30 -14.95
C LYS A 128 -13.10 -5.90 -14.91
N PRO A 129 -12.18 -5.37 -14.08
CA PRO A 129 -10.82 -5.91 -14.01
C PRO A 129 -10.84 -7.35 -13.49
N LEU A 130 -9.83 -8.13 -13.88
CA LEU A 130 -9.63 -9.47 -13.34
C LEU A 130 -9.20 -9.37 -11.87
N PRO A 131 -9.67 -10.27 -11.00
CA PRO A 131 -9.26 -10.26 -9.61
C PRO A 131 -7.78 -10.64 -9.49
N ARG A 132 -7.11 -10.06 -8.48
CA ARG A 132 -5.70 -10.34 -8.22
C ARG A 132 -5.45 -11.75 -7.71
N VAL A 133 -6.46 -12.38 -7.13
CA VAL A 133 -6.39 -13.74 -6.63
C VAL A 133 -7.60 -14.56 -7.07
N ILE A 134 -7.43 -15.88 -7.03
CA ILE A 134 -8.52 -16.85 -7.12
C ILE A 134 -8.60 -17.55 -5.76
N THR A 135 -9.79 -17.58 -5.17
CA THR A 135 -10.01 -18.26 -3.89
C THR A 135 -10.73 -19.59 -4.08
N THR A 136 -10.41 -20.58 -3.25
CA THR A 136 -11.05 -21.91 -3.30
C THR A 136 -11.28 -22.43 -1.90
N ASP A 137 -12.50 -22.86 -1.60
CA ASP A 137 -12.85 -23.38 -0.27
C ASP A 137 -12.06 -24.64 0.05
N MET A 138 -11.62 -24.75 1.30
CA MET A 138 -10.84 -25.87 1.80
C MET A 138 -11.65 -26.63 2.86
N ALA A 139 -11.44 -27.96 2.92
CA ALA A 139 -12.12 -28.79 3.92
C ALA A 139 -11.54 -28.60 5.34
N SER A 140 -10.27 -28.19 5.45
CA SER A 140 -9.58 -27.98 6.72
C SER A 140 -8.52 -26.88 6.60
N ALA A 141 -8.36 -26.09 7.65
CA ALA A 141 -7.24 -25.16 7.79
C ALA A 141 -5.96 -25.90 8.27
N PRO A 142 -4.77 -25.33 8.03
CA PRO A 142 -3.56 -25.70 8.76
C PRO A 142 -3.75 -25.57 10.29
N GLU A 143 -2.96 -26.31 11.08
CA GLU A 143 -3.01 -26.25 12.55
C GLU A 143 -2.73 -24.85 13.12
N THR A 144 -2.02 -24.01 12.37
CA THR A 144 -1.73 -22.63 12.78
C THR A 144 -1.81 -21.71 11.57
N LEU A 145 -2.59 -20.64 11.72
CA LEU A 145 -2.76 -19.57 10.73
C LEU A 145 -1.98 -18.31 11.11
N GLU A 146 -0.97 -18.44 11.98
CA GLU A 146 -0.17 -17.31 12.43
C GLU A 146 0.66 -16.74 11.27
N PRO A 147 0.40 -15.48 10.88
CA PRO A 147 0.94 -14.96 9.62
C PRO A 147 2.44 -14.70 9.64
N TYR A 148 3.04 -14.66 10.83
CA TYR A 148 4.46 -14.34 11.00
C TYR A 148 5.22 -15.36 11.85
N GLY A 149 4.61 -16.49 12.22
CA GLY A 149 5.20 -17.45 13.18
C GLY A 149 6.54 -18.06 12.75
N ALA A 150 6.86 -18.01 11.44
CA ALA A 150 8.13 -18.49 10.88
C ALA A 150 9.24 -17.41 10.80
N ASP A 151 8.92 -16.13 10.99
CA ASP A 151 9.91 -15.05 10.92
C ASP A 151 10.61 -14.88 12.28
N PRO A 152 11.93 -15.16 12.40
CA PRO A 152 12.64 -15.01 13.66
C PRO A 152 12.68 -13.55 14.16
N ASN A 153 12.49 -12.57 13.27
CA ASN A 153 12.44 -11.15 13.61
C ASN A 153 11.04 -10.67 14.01
N TYR A 154 10.03 -11.53 13.89
CA TYR A 154 8.69 -11.27 14.38
C TYR A 154 8.47 -12.05 15.68
N PHE A 155 8.14 -11.32 16.75
CA PHE A 155 7.91 -11.93 18.05
C PHE A 155 7.10 -11.00 18.94
N ASP A 156 6.38 -11.61 19.86
CA ASP A 156 5.63 -10.86 20.86
C ASP A 156 6.55 -10.24 21.90
N VAL A 157 6.15 -9.06 22.35
CA VAL A 157 6.76 -8.32 23.44
C VAL A 157 5.69 -7.85 24.41
N THR A 158 6.02 -7.78 25.69
CA THR A 158 5.12 -7.27 26.73
C THR A 158 5.29 -5.76 26.85
N VAL A 159 4.19 -5.01 26.83
CA VAL A 159 4.22 -3.59 27.17
C VAL A 159 4.47 -3.48 28.68
N ARG A 160 5.54 -2.80 29.07
CA ARG A 160 5.86 -2.52 30.48
C ARG A 160 5.35 -1.15 30.90
N CYS A 161 5.41 -0.18 30.00
CA CYS A 161 5.03 1.20 30.24
C CYS A 161 4.26 1.73 29.03
N ASN A 162 3.16 2.43 29.29
CA ASN A 162 2.45 3.26 28.32
C ASN A 162 2.03 4.52 29.09
N ARG A 163 2.74 5.63 28.86
CA ARG A 163 2.55 6.86 29.63
C ARG A 163 2.50 8.07 28.71
N ARG A 164 1.45 8.87 28.83
CA ARG A 164 1.38 10.19 28.17
C ARG A 164 2.50 11.10 28.68
N ILE A 165 3.20 11.74 27.75
CA ILE A 165 4.29 12.70 28.03
C ILE A 165 3.88 14.14 27.74
N THR A 166 2.83 14.37 26.95
CA THR A 166 2.20 15.69 26.82
C THR A 166 1.31 16.00 28.02
N ALA A 167 1.02 17.28 28.24
CA ALA A 167 0.06 17.71 29.25
C ALA A 167 -1.36 17.18 28.91
N GLU A 168 -2.18 16.93 29.93
CA GLU A 168 -3.52 16.33 29.74
C GLU A 168 -4.43 17.20 28.86
N ASP A 169 -4.30 18.52 28.99
CA ASP A 169 -5.02 19.56 28.28
C ASP A 169 -4.42 19.92 26.91
N TRP A 170 -3.26 19.34 26.55
CA TRP A 170 -2.69 19.50 25.22
C TRP A 170 -3.49 18.70 24.20
N PHE A 171 -3.70 19.25 23.00
CA PHE A 171 -4.53 18.61 21.98
C PHE A 171 -3.91 17.33 21.41
N GLN A 172 -2.57 17.23 21.39
CA GLN A 172 -1.87 16.01 20.96
C GLN A 172 -1.59 15.07 22.14
N ASP A 173 -1.98 13.81 22.02
CA ASP A 173 -1.55 12.74 22.92
C ASP A 173 -0.24 12.15 22.39
N VAL A 174 0.86 12.40 23.11
CA VAL A 174 2.15 11.78 22.80
C VAL A 174 2.50 10.89 23.97
N ARG A 175 2.89 9.65 23.68
CA ARG A 175 3.08 8.58 24.65
C ARG A 175 4.47 8.00 24.58
N HIS A 176 4.96 7.62 25.76
CA HIS A 176 6.18 6.86 25.96
C HIS A 176 5.80 5.41 26.20
N PHE A 177 6.36 4.53 25.37
CA PHE A 177 6.22 3.09 25.51
C PHE A 177 7.52 2.44 25.93
N GLU A 178 7.43 1.47 26.86
CA GLU A 178 8.51 0.53 27.16
C GLU A 178 8.04 -0.88 26.84
N PHE A 179 8.84 -1.62 26.09
CA PHE A 179 8.59 -3.02 25.78
C PHE A 179 9.64 -3.91 26.43
N VAL A 180 9.21 -5.08 26.92
CA VAL A 180 10.05 -6.12 27.50
C VAL A 180 9.86 -7.39 26.69
N SER A 181 10.94 -8.13 26.47
CA SER A 181 10.90 -9.43 25.80
C SER A 181 11.69 -10.46 26.59
N ASP A 182 11.20 -11.70 26.55
CA ASP A 182 11.92 -12.89 27.01
C ASP A 182 12.98 -13.34 25.99
N ARG A 183 13.09 -12.66 24.85
CA ARG A 183 14.12 -12.92 23.84
C ARG A 183 15.23 -11.87 23.90
N HIS A 184 16.42 -12.30 23.52
CA HIS A 184 17.55 -11.39 23.35
C HIS A 184 17.39 -10.58 22.06
N ILE A 185 17.01 -9.31 22.21
CA ILE A 185 16.93 -8.36 21.10
C ILE A 185 18.24 -7.56 21.02
N GLU A 186 18.82 -7.50 19.83
CA GLU A 186 19.94 -6.62 19.49
C GLU A 186 19.44 -5.43 18.67
N TYR A 187 19.75 -4.22 19.11
CA TYR A 187 19.50 -2.99 18.37
C TYR A 187 20.50 -1.91 18.77
N ASN A 188 20.73 -0.97 17.86
CA ASN A 188 21.59 0.20 18.01
C ASN A 188 20.74 1.49 18.05
N PRO A 189 21.25 2.57 18.66
CA PRO A 189 20.61 3.88 18.55
C PRO A 189 20.47 4.30 17.08
N GLY A 190 19.25 4.68 16.70
CA GLY A 190 18.89 5.00 15.31
C GLY A 190 18.19 3.86 14.57
N ASP A 191 18.16 2.65 15.13
CA ASP A 191 17.35 1.56 14.60
C ASP A 191 15.85 1.84 14.78
N VAL A 192 15.05 1.14 13.99
CA VAL A 192 13.60 1.32 13.90
C VAL A 192 12.90 0.06 14.41
N ALA A 193 11.99 0.22 15.35
CA ALA A 193 11.07 -0.82 15.79
C ALA A 193 9.83 -0.83 14.89
N ILE A 194 9.44 -2.02 14.45
CA ILE A 194 8.29 -2.22 13.56
C ILE A 194 7.16 -2.88 14.36
N ILE A 195 6.08 -2.15 14.61
CA ILE A 195 4.91 -2.64 15.35
C ILE A 195 3.82 -3.02 14.35
N HIS A 196 3.36 -4.28 14.43
CA HIS A 196 2.23 -4.78 13.65
C HIS A 196 0.93 -4.60 14.45
N PRO A 197 0.02 -3.74 14.00
CA PRO A 197 -1.29 -3.59 14.61
C PRO A 197 -2.20 -4.76 14.23
N ILE A 198 -3.22 -5.03 15.06
CA ILE A 198 -4.29 -5.98 14.75
C ILE A 198 -5.64 -5.33 14.97
N ALA A 199 -6.62 -5.67 14.14
CA ALA A 199 -8.00 -5.25 14.35
C ALA A 199 -8.65 -6.12 15.44
N THR A 200 -9.50 -5.52 16.28
CA THR A 200 -10.13 -6.26 17.37
C THR A 200 -11.17 -7.25 16.85
N SER A 201 -11.42 -8.33 17.58
CA SER A 201 -12.41 -9.34 17.20
C SER A 201 -13.83 -8.77 17.06
N VAL A 202 -14.16 -7.71 17.83
CA VAL A 202 -15.44 -7.02 17.78
C VAL A 202 -15.58 -6.22 16.49
N GLU A 203 -14.56 -5.45 16.11
CA GLU A 203 -14.56 -4.67 14.86
C GLU A 203 -14.63 -5.60 13.64
N VAL A 204 -13.78 -6.63 13.59
CA VAL A 204 -13.77 -7.62 12.51
C VAL A 204 -15.11 -8.36 12.44
N GLY A 205 -15.68 -8.77 13.58
CA GLY A 205 -16.99 -9.41 13.61
C GLY A 205 -18.11 -8.53 13.06
N SER A 206 -18.10 -7.25 13.42
CA SER A 206 -19.10 -6.26 12.98
C SER A 206 -18.96 -5.98 11.49
N PHE A 207 -17.72 -5.84 11.00
CA PHE A 207 -17.41 -5.64 9.60
C PHE A 207 -17.80 -6.85 8.73
N LEU A 208 -17.49 -8.07 9.17
CA LEU A 208 -17.88 -9.29 8.46
C LEU A 208 -19.40 -9.47 8.42
N LEU A 209 -20.12 -9.02 9.45
CA LEU A 209 -21.58 -8.99 9.43
C LEU A 209 -22.10 -7.99 8.40
N LEU A 210 -21.53 -6.78 8.34
CA LEU A 210 -21.86 -5.76 7.35
C LEU A 210 -21.72 -6.28 5.92
N MET A 211 -20.62 -7.00 5.64
CA MET A 211 -20.33 -7.59 4.33
C MET A 211 -21.20 -8.81 3.97
N GLY A 212 -22.03 -9.30 4.89
CA GLY A 212 -22.76 -10.56 4.73
C GLY A 212 -21.86 -11.80 4.75
N TRP A 213 -20.67 -11.68 5.33
CA TRP A 213 -19.64 -12.72 5.40
C TRP A 213 -19.54 -13.41 6.77
N ALA A 214 -20.42 -13.08 7.73
CA ALA A 214 -20.39 -13.65 9.08
C ALA A 214 -20.36 -15.18 9.10
N ASN A 215 -21.14 -15.85 8.24
CA ASN A 215 -21.18 -17.32 8.15
C ASN A 215 -19.95 -17.93 7.45
N LEU A 216 -19.18 -17.11 6.73
CA LEU A 216 -17.96 -17.51 6.02
C LEU A 216 -16.69 -17.09 6.77
N ALA A 217 -16.84 -16.38 7.89
CA ALA A 217 -15.74 -15.73 8.61
C ALA A 217 -14.58 -16.68 8.93
N ASP A 218 -14.93 -17.90 9.34
CA ASP A 218 -14.02 -18.94 9.82
C ASP A 218 -13.94 -20.15 8.87
N VAL A 219 -14.52 -20.05 7.67
CA VAL A 219 -14.42 -21.09 6.64
C VAL A 219 -13.05 -20.96 5.95
N PRO A 220 -12.21 -22.02 5.97
CA PRO A 220 -10.90 -21.94 5.37
C PRO A 220 -10.96 -21.94 3.85
N PHE A 221 -10.10 -21.16 3.21
CA PHE A 221 -9.93 -21.12 1.76
C PHE A 221 -8.46 -20.92 1.39
N SER A 222 -8.08 -21.43 0.23
CA SER A 222 -6.77 -21.20 -0.37
C SER A 222 -6.77 -19.93 -1.22
N ILE A 223 -5.64 -19.24 -1.26
CA ILE A 223 -5.40 -18.06 -2.11
C ILE A 223 -4.39 -18.45 -3.19
N LEU A 224 -4.82 -18.38 -4.45
CA LEU A 224 -3.94 -18.51 -5.60
C LEU A 224 -3.72 -17.12 -6.22
N HIS A 225 -2.46 -16.68 -6.31
CA HIS A 225 -2.12 -15.41 -6.93
C HIS A 225 -2.26 -15.50 -8.46
N SER A 226 -3.26 -14.84 -9.04
CA SER A 226 -3.54 -14.86 -10.48
C SER A 226 -2.80 -13.77 -11.25
N MET A 227 -2.67 -12.57 -10.66
CA MET A 227 -2.02 -11.41 -11.29
C MET A 227 -0.61 -11.21 -10.71
N LEU A 228 0.35 -12.02 -11.18
CA LEU A 228 1.72 -12.08 -10.62
C LEU A 228 2.49 -10.75 -10.66
N ASP A 229 2.06 -9.81 -11.49
CA ASP A 229 2.57 -8.45 -11.61
C ASP A 229 2.10 -7.51 -10.48
N GLN A 230 1.07 -7.90 -9.72
CA GLN A 230 0.48 -7.12 -8.63
C GLN A 230 0.97 -7.63 -7.27
N THR A 231 1.19 -6.76 -6.28
CA THR A 231 1.77 -7.14 -4.98
C THR A 231 0.75 -7.44 -3.88
N LEU A 232 0.63 -8.69 -3.44
CA LEU A 232 -0.19 -9.00 -2.26
C LEU A 232 0.47 -8.52 -0.96
N PRO A 233 -0.30 -8.27 0.12
CA PRO A 233 0.28 -8.03 1.44
C PRO A 233 1.35 -9.07 1.83
N ASP A 234 2.37 -8.61 2.55
CA ASP A 234 3.49 -9.47 2.94
C ASP A 234 3.02 -10.66 3.79
N ARG A 235 3.62 -11.82 3.53
CA ARG A 235 3.46 -13.06 4.32
C ARG A 235 2.00 -13.51 4.50
N ILE A 236 1.14 -13.29 3.50
CA ILE A 236 -0.20 -13.87 3.51
C ILE A 236 -0.11 -15.41 3.52
N PRO A 237 -0.84 -16.09 4.42
CA PRO A 237 -0.94 -17.55 4.39
C PRO A 237 -1.59 -18.05 3.10
N CYS A 238 -1.05 -19.14 2.51
CA CYS A 238 -1.62 -19.76 1.32
C CYS A 238 -3.02 -20.34 1.55
N VAL A 239 -3.34 -20.71 2.79
CA VAL A 239 -4.68 -21.10 3.26
C VAL A 239 -4.98 -20.24 4.48
N THR A 240 -6.14 -19.60 4.51
CA THR A 240 -6.54 -18.66 5.57
C THR A 240 -8.06 -18.60 5.74
N THR A 241 -8.55 -17.72 6.60
CA THR A 241 -9.97 -17.39 6.77
C THR A 241 -10.17 -15.88 6.63
N LEU A 242 -11.42 -15.43 6.42
CA LEU A 242 -11.72 -14.00 6.33
C LEU A 242 -11.39 -13.29 7.65
N ARG A 243 -11.66 -13.95 8.78
CA ARG A 243 -11.33 -13.41 10.10
C ARG A 243 -9.82 -13.14 10.22
N VAL A 244 -8.98 -14.10 9.87
CA VAL A 244 -7.52 -13.95 9.96
C VAL A 244 -7.04 -12.82 9.03
N LEU A 245 -7.55 -12.74 7.80
CA LEU A 245 -7.20 -11.67 6.87
C LEU A 245 -7.53 -10.28 7.40
N PHE A 246 -8.75 -10.06 7.90
CA PHE A 246 -9.16 -8.74 8.42
C PHE A 246 -8.63 -8.43 9.82
N THR A 247 -8.17 -9.43 10.57
CA THR A 247 -7.46 -9.20 11.84
C THR A 247 -6.02 -8.74 11.61
N HIS A 248 -5.30 -9.33 10.64
CA HIS A 248 -3.85 -9.19 10.55
C HIS A 248 -3.30 -8.56 9.26
N HIS A 249 -4.06 -8.56 8.17
CA HIS A 249 -3.51 -8.24 6.84
C HIS A 249 -4.24 -7.15 6.08
N LEU A 250 -5.52 -6.91 6.35
CA LEU A 250 -6.34 -5.99 5.57
C LEU A 250 -6.91 -4.86 6.43
N ASP A 251 -6.81 -3.64 5.91
CA ASP A 251 -7.30 -2.44 6.57
C ASP A 251 -8.66 -2.02 6.01
N PHE A 252 -9.72 -2.45 6.66
CA PHE A 252 -11.09 -2.06 6.32
C PHE A 252 -11.49 -0.69 6.88
N ASN A 253 -10.61 -0.03 7.65
CA ASN A 253 -10.81 1.31 8.18
C ASN A 253 -9.92 2.35 7.47
N ALA A 254 -9.20 1.97 6.42
CA ALA A 254 -8.47 2.92 5.59
C ALA A 254 -9.44 3.88 4.88
N VAL A 255 -8.98 5.11 4.64
CA VAL A 255 -9.70 6.05 3.77
C VAL A 255 -9.57 5.53 2.32
N PRO A 256 -10.69 5.28 1.61
CA PRO A 256 -10.65 4.72 0.27
C PRO A 256 -10.03 5.69 -0.73
N LEU A 257 -9.25 5.15 -1.65
CA LEU A 257 -8.76 5.87 -2.83
C LEU A 257 -9.81 5.83 -3.95
N ARG A 258 -9.65 6.66 -4.97
CA ARG A 258 -10.54 6.66 -6.15
C ARG A 258 -10.64 5.28 -6.82
N SER A 259 -9.54 4.52 -6.84
CA SER A 259 -9.52 3.14 -7.34
C SER A 259 -10.47 2.18 -6.61
N PHE A 260 -10.72 2.38 -5.30
CA PHE A 260 -11.71 1.60 -4.57
C PHE A 260 -13.11 1.78 -5.17
N PHE A 261 -13.49 3.02 -5.50
CA PHE A 261 -14.79 3.33 -6.11
C PHE A 261 -14.88 2.79 -7.55
N GLN A 262 -13.77 2.82 -8.30
CA GLN A 262 -13.69 2.21 -9.64
C GLN A 262 -13.93 0.70 -9.61
N ILE A 263 -13.57 0.01 -8.53
CA ILE A 263 -13.87 -1.42 -8.35
C ILE A 263 -15.30 -1.61 -7.85
N LEU A 264 -15.73 -0.79 -6.88
CA LEU A 264 -17.02 -0.91 -6.23
C LEU A 264 -18.20 -0.81 -7.20
N GLN A 265 -18.13 0.07 -8.21
CA GLN A 265 -19.18 0.23 -9.24
C GLN A 265 -19.58 -1.06 -9.98
N TYR A 266 -18.69 -2.06 -10.03
CA TYR A 266 -18.98 -3.36 -10.67
C TYR A 266 -19.76 -4.31 -9.77
N PHE A 267 -19.86 -3.98 -8.48
CA PHE A 267 -20.49 -4.80 -7.45
C PHE A 267 -21.71 -4.13 -6.83
N THR A 268 -21.98 -2.88 -7.18
CA THR A 268 -23.14 -2.10 -6.77
C THR A 268 -24.29 -2.27 -7.77
N THR A 269 -25.50 -2.54 -7.27
CA THR A 269 -26.67 -2.83 -8.12
C THR A 269 -27.77 -1.77 -8.03
N ASP A 270 -27.79 -0.95 -6.98
CA ASP A 270 -28.77 0.12 -6.82
C ASP A 270 -28.40 1.32 -7.71
N ASP A 271 -29.38 1.83 -8.48
CA ASP A 271 -29.13 2.87 -9.49
C ASP A 271 -28.67 4.20 -8.86
N THR A 272 -29.20 4.57 -7.70
CA THR A 272 -28.81 5.81 -7.00
C THR A 272 -27.41 5.69 -6.41
N GLU A 273 -27.07 4.53 -5.84
CA GLU A 273 -25.70 4.25 -5.41
C GLU A 273 -24.74 4.31 -6.60
N ARG A 274 -25.10 3.78 -7.78
CA ARG A 274 -24.26 3.83 -8.98
C ARG A 274 -24.07 5.25 -9.51
N GLU A 275 -25.12 6.06 -9.57
CA GLU A 275 -25.02 7.47 -9.97
C GLU A 275 -24.04 8.24 -9.07
N ARG A 276 -24.06 7.97 -7.75
CA ARG A 276 -23.11 8.58 -6.80
C ARG A 276 -21.66 8.11 -7.03
N LEU A 277 -21.47 6.84 -7.39
CA LEU A 277 -20.14 6.33 -7.77
C LEU A 277 -19.65 6.99 -9.06
N ASP A 278 -20.51 7.13 -10.07
CA ASP A 278 -20.16 7.79 -11.34
C ASP A 278 -19.77 9.26 -11.11
N GLU A 279 -20.46 9.96 -10.20
CA GLU A 279 -20.10 11.31 -9.78
C GLU A 279 -18.68 11.36 -9.17
N PHE A 280 -18.38 10.50 -8.19
CA PHE A 280 -17.04 10.44 -7.56
C PHE A 280 -15.93 10.08 -8.54
N LEU A 281 -16.25 9.34 -9.60
CA LEU A 281 -15.32 8.92 -10.65
C LEU A 281 -15.26 9.90 -11.82
N SER A 282 -16.09 10.94 -11.85
CA SER A 282 -16.03 11.98 -12.87
C SER A 282 -14.93 13.01 -12.58
N LEU A 283 -14.60 13.83 -13.58
CA LEU A 283 -13.72 14.99 -13.40
C LEU A 283 -14.41 16.16 -12.68
N GLU A 284 -15.74 16.22 -12.73
CA GLU A 284 -16.53 17.29 -12.09
C GLU A 284 -16.76 17.00 -10.60
N GLY A 285 -16.94 15.74 -10.22
CA GLY A 285 -17.19 15.30 -8.83
C GLY A 285 -15.94 15.13 -7.95
N VAL A 286 -14.82 15.73 -8.33
CA VAL A 286 -13.55 15.62 -7.57
C VAL A 286 -13.63 16.33 -6.22
N ASP A 287 -14.30 17.48 -6.17
CA ASP A 287 -14.52 18.18 -4.89
C ASP A 287 -15.45 17.36 -4.00
N GLU A 288 -16.55 16.84 -4.56
CA GLU A 288 -17.50 16.00 -3.84
C GLU A 288 -16.79 14.76 -3.26
N PHE A 289 -15.95 14.08 -4.05
CA PHE A 289 -15.12 12.97 -3.57
C PHE A 289 -14.17 13.39 -2.44
N TYR A 290 -13.49 14.52 -2.59
CA TYR A 290 -12.57 15.04 -1.58
C TYR A 290 -13.30 15.37 -0.27
N GLU A 291 -14.43 16.06 -0.34
CA GLU A 291 -15.25 16.40 0.82
C GLU A 291 -15.82 15.16 1.50
N TYR A 292 -16.30 14.19 0.72
CA TYR A 292 -16.90 12.96 1.23
C TYR A 292 -15.87 12.00 1.86
N CYS A 293 -14.69 11.82 1.25
CA CYS A 293 -13.67 10.88 1.75
C CYS A 293 -12.53 11.57 2.49
N GLN A 294 -11.82 12.48 1.82
CA GLN A 294 -10.51 12.94 2.26
C GLN A 294 -10.58 13.99 3.38
N LEU A 295 -11.58 14.88 3.33
CA LEU A 295 -11.77 15.94 4.31
C LEU A 295 -12.26 15.38 5.65
N VAL A 296 -13.28 14.54 5.62
CA VAL A 296 -13.89 13.94 6.84
C VAL A 296 -13.24 12.63 7.27
N LYS A 297 -12.28 12.12 6.49
CA LYS A 297 -11.61 10.82 6.69
C LYS A 297 -12.62 9.66 6.77
N CYS A 298 -13.59 9.66 5.85
CA CYS A 298 -14.56 8.57 5.74
C CYS A 298 -13.84 7.27 5.39
N THR A 299 -14.11 6.22 6.17
CA THR A 299 -13.43 4.93 6.07
C THR A 299 -14.14 3.99 5.10
N ILE A 300 -13.42 2.99 4.57
CA ILE A 300 -14.03 1.94 3.73
C ILE A 300 -15.23 1.29 4.41
N CYS A 301 -15.15 1.00 5.72
CA CYS A 301 -16.25 0.44 6.51
C CYS A 301 -17.49 1.35 6.49
N GLU A 302 -17.32 2.65 6.69
CA GLU A 302 -18.42 3.64 6.66
C GLU A 302 -19.02 3.73 5.25
N VAL A 303 -18.20 3.82 4.21
CA VAL A 303 -18.66 3.80 2.82
C VAL A 303 -19.49 2.55 2.54
N LEU A 304 -19.00 1.36 2.88
CA LEU A 304 -19.74 0.10 2.67
C LEU A 304 -21.02 -0.01 3.51
N SER A 305 -21.18 0.81 4.56
CA SER A 305 -22.43 0.91 5.32
C SER A 305 -23.51 1.78 4.63
N GLU A 306 -23.08 2.69 3.76
CA GLU A 306 -23.92 3.54 2.91
C GLU A 306 -24.25 2.86 1.58
N PHE A 307 -23.26 2.22 0.94
CA PHE A 307 -23.41 1.50 -0.34
C PHE A 307 -23.88 0.05 -0.11
N ARG A 308 -25.11 -0.09 0.40
CA ARG A 308 -25.67 -1.37 0.88
C ARG A 308 -26.00 -2.35 -0.23
N SER A 309 -26.11 -1.89 -1.47
CA SER A 309 -26.31 -2.79 -2.61
C SER A 309 -25.03 -3.49 -3.05
N ALA A 310 -23.85 -2.99 -2.63
CA ALA A 310 -22.56 -3.55 -3.01
C ALA A 310 -22.38 -5.01 -2.54
N ARG A 311 -22.02 -5.91 -3.46
CA ARG A 311 -21.73 -7.33 -3.19
C ARG A 311 -20.37 -7.70 -3.75
N ILE A 312 -19.33 -7.40 -2.98
CA ILE A 312 -17.94 -7.67 -3.37
C ILE A 312 -17.69 -9.19 -3.33
N PRO A 313 -17.23 -9.82 -4.42
CA PRO A 313 -16.80 -11.22 -4.40
C PRO A 313 -15.47 -11.39 -3.65
N ARG A 314 -15.29 -12.53 -2.99
CA ARG A 314 -14.09 -12.82 -2.19
C ARG A 314 -12.78 -12.72 -3.00
N ASP A 315 -12.81 -13.01 -4.28
CA ASP A 315 -11.63 -12.92 -5.16
C ASP A 315 -11.10 -11.49 -5.31
N TYR A 316 -11.93 -10.47 -5.10
CA TYR A 316 -11.56 -9.05 -5.16
C TYR A 316 -11.12 -8.46 -3.81
N ILE A 317 -10.92 -9.30 -2.79
CA ILE A 317 -10.60 -8.82 -1.44
C ILE A 317 -9.32 -7.96 -1.40
N PHE A 318 -8.31 -8.33 -2.19
CA PHE A 318 -7.05 -7.58 -2.28
C PHE A 318 -7.08 -6.42 -3.30
N ASP A 319 -8.18 -6.30 -4.06
CA ASP A 319 -8.44 -5.17 -4.96
C ASP A 319 -9.16 -4.04 -4.23
N VAL A 320 -9.99 -4.39 -3.23
CA VAL A 320 -10.82 -3.46 -2.49
C VAL A 320 -10.15 -3.01 -1.19
N PHE A 321 -9.56 -3.93 -0.43
CA PHE A 321 -9.03 -3.63 0.90
C PHE A 321 -7.51 -3.51 0.86
N PRO A 322 -6.95 -2.34 1.26
CA PRO A 322 -5.51 -2.16 1.29
C PRO A 322 -4.84 -3.00 2.38
N PRO A 323 -3.53 -3.26 2.29
CA PRO A 323 -2.78 -3.93 3.33
C PRO A 323 -2.82 -3.16 4.66
N LEU A 324 -3.02 -3.87 5.76
CA LEU A 324 -2.83 -3.36 7.11
C LEU A 324 -1.34 -3.09 7.33
N ARG A 325 -0.94 -1.83 7.26
CA ARG A 325 0.48 -1.46 7.29
C ARG A 325 1.13 -1.79 8.65
N PRO A 326 2.44 -2.05 8.72
CA PRO A 326 3.17 -1.96 9.98
C PRO A 326 3.53 -0.50 10.30
N ARG A 327 3.86 -0.20 11.56
CA ARG A 327 4.29 1.14 12.00
C ARG A 327 5.75 1.12 12.38
N HIS A 328 6.47 2.10 11.86
CA HIS A 328 7.90 2.28 12.08
C HIS A 328 8.10 3.35 13.15
N PHE A 329 8.80 3.00 14.21
CA PHE A 329 9.13 3.91 15.30
C PHE A 329 10.62 3.95 15.53
N SER A 330 11.19 5.15 15.61
CA SER A 330 12.59 5.31 16.01
C SER A 330 12.77 4.86 17.46
N ILE A 331 13.71 3.95 17.70
CA ILE A 331 14.02 3.51 19.05
C ILE A 331 14.72 4.65 19.79
N ALA A 332 14.16 5.05 20.94
CA ALA A 332 14.60 6.24 21.70
C ALA A 332 15.60 5.93 22.82
N ASN A 333 16.01 4.68 23.01
CA ASN A 333 17.00 4.33 24.01
C ASN A 333 18.19 3.55 23.43
N SER A 334 19.18 3.31 24.31
CA SER A 334 20.42 2.63 23.97
C SER A 334 20.62 1.42 24.88
N THR A 335 20.85 0.26 24.25
CA THR A 335 21.24 -0.98 24.93
C THR A 335 22.52 -0.84 25.76
N LYS A 336 23.34 0.19 25.51
CA LYS A 336 24.58 0.48 26.25
C LYS A 336 24.35 1.26 27.55
N VAL A 337 23.23 1.96 27.69
CA VAL A 337 22.90 2.80 28.86
C VAL A 337 22.07 2.01 29.89
N LEU A 338 21.32 1.00 29.44
CA LEU A 338 20.62 0.04 30.29
C LEU A 338 21.63 -0.92 30.94
N SER A 339 22.22 -0.51 32.07
CA SER A 339 22.98 -1.44 32.92
C SER A 339 22.06 -2.57 33.41
N PRO A 340 22.52 -3.84 33.49
CA PRO A 340 21.67 -4.94 33.92
C PRO A 340 21.27 -4.72 35.38
N PRO A 341 19.97 -4.61 35.71
CA PRO A 341 19.54 -4.88 37.07
C PRO A 341 19.77 -6.38 37.32
N GLN A 342 20.26 -6.67 38.51
CA GLN A 342 20.66 -7.98 39.03
C GLN A 342 19.79 -9.17 38.57
N ASN A 343 20.46 -10.32 38.40
CA ASN A 343 19.95 -11.67 38.08
C ASN A 343 18.47 -11.96 38.45
N PRO A 344 17.71 -12.64 37.56
CA PRO A 344 18.17 -13.30 36.34
C PRO A 344 18.26 -12.34 35.14
N PRO A 345 19.04 -12.68 34.09
CA PRO A 345 19.46 -11.74 33.07
C PRO A 345 18.45 -11.68 31.92
N LEU A 346 17.27 -11.10 32.11
CA LEU A 346 16.32 -10.87 31.01
C LEU A 346 15.41 -9.68 31.30
N CYS A 347 15.86 -8.50 30.87
CA CYS A 347 15.00 -7.34 30.63
C CYS A 347 15.80 -6.33 29.80
N ARG A 348 15.55 -6.30 28.49
CA ARG A 348 16.03 -5.23 27.62
C ARG A 348 14.83 -4.40 27.23
N ASN A 349 14.73 -3.22 27.84
CA ASN A 349 13.67 -2.28 27.57
C ASN A 349 13.88 -1.69 26.17
N CYS A 350 12.92 -1.78 25.26
CA CYS A 350 12.89 -0.93 24.07
C CYS A 350 11.97 0.26 24.35
N GLU A 351 12.48 1.48 24.20
CA GLU A 351 11.69 2.70 24.41
C GLU A 351 11.32 3.33 23.08
N ILE A 352 10.03 3.67 22.94
CA ILE A 352 9.48 4.24 21.71
C ILE A 352 8.61 5.45 22.06
N PRO A 353 8.88 6.62 21.47
CA PRO A 353 7.94 7.73 21.47
C PRO A 353 6.87 7.47 20.40
N HIS A 354 5.61 7.67 20.76
CA HIS A 354 4.48 7.55 19.86
C HIS A 354 3.66 8.83 19.91
N GLU A 355 3.52 9.50 18.77
CA GLU A 355 2.59 10.61 18.61
C GLU A 355 1.27 10.05 18.07
N THR A 356 0.14 10.25 18.76
CA THR A 356 -1.15 10.16 18.08
C THR A 356 -1.41 11.53 17.46
N GLN A 357 -1.36 11.62 16.13
CA GLN A 357 -1.86 12.79 15.42
C GLN A 357 -3.38 12.80 15.55
N ASP A 358 -3.91 13.85 16.19
CA ASP A 358 -5.33 14.20 16.38
C ASP A 358 -6.33 13.07 16.76
N ALA A 359 -7.29 13.39 17.64
CA ALA A 359 -8.42 12.51 17.92
C ALA A 359 -9.30 12.20 16.68
N GLN A 360 -9.00 12.79 15.52
CA GLN A 360 -9.67 12.59 14.24
C GLN A 360 -9.01 11.53 13.34
N GLU A 361 -7.80 11.03 13.62
CA GLU A 361 -7.25 9.91 12.85
C GLU A 361 -7.92 8.58 13.26
N ARG A 362 -8.98 8.22 12.54
CA ARG A 362 -9.77 6.98 12.73
C ARG A 362 -9.09 5.71 12.21
N HIS A 363 -7.85 5.80 11.76
CA HIS A 363 -7.08 4.64 11.32
C HIS A 363 -6.87 3.69 12.51
N LEU A 364 -6.93 2.37 12.29
CA LEU A 364 -6.87 1.31 13.32
C LEU A 364 -5.67 1.38 14.30
N HIS A 365 -4.68 2.21 14.01
CA HIS A 365 -3.33 2.09 14.54
C HIS A 365 -3.04 3.00 15.73
N ALA A 366 -3.42 4.27 15.61
CA ALA A 366 -3.35 5.22 16.72
C ALA A 366 -4.13 4.71 17.96
N PRO A 367 -5.39 4.23 17.83
CA PRO A 367 -6.09 3.62 18.95
C PRO A 367 -5.49 2.27 19.37
N TYR A 368 -4.97 1.44 18.46
CA TYR A 368 -4.37 0.16 18.85
C TYR A 368 -3.19 0.35 19.81
N VAL A 369 -2.18 1.13 19.40
CA VAL A 369 -0.96 1.32 20.21
C VAL A 369 -1.28 2.13 21.47
N ALA A 370 -2.10 3.18 21.38
CA ALA A 370 -2.48 3.99 22.54
C ALA A 370 -3.23 3.17 23.61
N ASN A 371 -3.99 2.14 23.23
CA ASN A 371 -4.77 1.35 24.18
C ASN A 371 -4.02 0.14 24.78
N LEU A 372 -2.75 -0.11 24.38
CA LEU A 372 -1.95 -1.18 24.98
C LEU A 372 -1.76 -0.95 26.48
N ARG A 373 -2.05 -1.97 27.29
CA ARG A 373 -1.94 -1.91 28.75
C ARG A 373 -0.76 -2.74 29.24
N PRO A 374 -0.07 -2.31 30.31
CA PRO A 374 0.92 -3.12 31.00
C PRO A 374 0.37 -4.40 31.62
#